data_AF-A0A3C0QAJ8-F1
#
_entry.id   AF-A0A3C0QAJ8-F1
#
_cell.length_a   1.000
_cell.length_b   1.000
_cell.length_c   1.000
_cell.angle_alpha   90.00
_cell.angle_beta   90.00
_cell.angle_gamma   90.00
#
_symmetry.space_group_name_H-M   'P 1'
#
loop_
_entity.id
_entity.type
_entity.pdbx_description
1 polymer ?
#
loop_
_entity_poly.entity_id
_entity_poly.type
_entity_poly.pdbx_seq_one_letter_code
_entity_poly.pdbx_strand_id
1 'polypeptide(L)'
;MKQTVTDRESAAGLLRGQRPLLSAWYGNPLSRYSEANLLVAAQCELQARLRVAAPCFQCHVLQLVCNFQGHVDVRLKYEKLQAAARDTFERALLELVYGQLLMSCKQAGALRHLADGFALAAHDLASADYFQLLRRHELLAYLPLSDAPSLPQNLGSLLAEAAVIGQLQAGEVIPYQQTHMDTVG
;
A
#
# COMPACT_ATOMS: atom_id res chain seq x y z
N MET A 1 -3.01 8.61 -26.47
CA MET A 1 -1.80 8.27 -25.68
C MET A 1 -2.01 8.71 -24.23
N LYS A 2 -2.54 7.84 -23.36
CA LYS A 2 -2.77 8.10 -21.92
C LYS A 2 -2.22 6.91 -21.09
N GLN A 3 -0.95 6.57 -21.30
CA GLN A 3 -0.31 5.40 -20.66
C GLN A 3 0.87 5.78 -19.74
N THR A 4 1.24 7.06 -19.68
CA THR A 4 2.44 7.50 -18.97
C THR A 4 2.24 7.79 -17.48
N VAL A 5 1.00 8.02 -17.03
CA VAL A 5 0.71 8.35 -15.62
C VAL A 5 0.58 7.08 -14.77
N THR A 6 -0.08 6.05 -15.28
CA THR A 6 -0.35 4.80 -14.55
C THR A 6 0.91 3.99 -14.22
N ASP A 7 1.93 4.04 -15.09
CA ASP A 7 3.14 3.24 -14.90
C ASP A 7 4.07 3.77 -13.80
N ARG A 8 4.03 5.08 -13.50
CA ARG A 8 4.91 5.70 -12.48
C ARG A 8 4.44 5.37 -11.05
N GLU A 9 3.15 5.09 -10.90
CA GLU A 9 2.49 4.72 -9.65
C GLU A 9 2.40 3.20 -9.46
N SER A 10 3.00 2.43 -10.36
CA SER A 10 3.07 0.97 -10.29
C SER A 10 4.36 0.49 -9.61
N ALA A 11 4.41 -0.78 -9.20
CA ALA A 11 5.63 -1.41 -8.68
C ALA A 11 6.84 -1.23 -9.63
N ALA A 12 6.62 -1.23 -10.95
CA ALA A 12 7.68 -0.99 -11.94
C ALA A 12 8.31 0.41 -11.84
N GLY A 13 7.59 1.39 -11.27
CA GLY A 13 8.09 2.73 -11.00
C GLY A 13 9.33 2.74 -10.10
N LEU A 14 9.49 1.73 -9.22
CA LEU A 14 10.64 1.57 -8.34
C LEU A 14 11.98 1.32 -9.08
N LEU A 15 11.93 0.93 -10.36
CA LEU A 15 13.13 0.67 -11.16
C LEU A 15 13.74 1.92 -11.80
N ARG A 16 12.99 3.02 -11.93
CA ARG A 16 13.32 4.11 -12.86
C ARG A 16 14.49 5.03 -12.46
N GLY A 17 15.32 4.62 -11.48
CA GLY A 17 16.45 5.42 -10.98
C GLY A 17 16.06 6.74 -10.30
N GLN A 18 14.78 7.07 -10.28
CA GLN A 18 14.22 8.25 -9.62
C GLN A 18 13.72 7.89 -8.23
N ARG A 19 13.68 8.88 -7.33
CA ARG A 19 13.10 8.72 -5.98
C ARG A 19 11.61 8.33 -6.10
N PRO A 20 11.17 7.19 -5.51
CA PRO A 20 9.78 6.77 -5.50
C PRO A 20 8.87 7.79 -4.83
N LEU A 21 7.61 7.82 -5.25
CA LEU A 21 6.59 8.64 -4.63
C LEU A 21 6.04 7.90 -3.41
N LEU A 22 6.17 8.48 -2.21
CA LEU A 22 5.63 7.88 -0.99
C LEU A 22 4.08 7.85 -1.00
N SER A 23 3.42 8.74 -1.75
CA SER A 23 1.96 8.74 -1.93
C SER A 23 1.46 7.65 -2.87
N ALA A 24 2.30 7.05 -3.72
CA ALA A 24 1.89 6.05 -4.69
C ALA A 24 1.42 4.73 -4.02
N TRP A 25 0.74 3.89 -4.80
CA TRP A 25 0.26 2.58 -4.36
C TRP A 25 0.95 1.45 -5.12
N TYR A 26 1.86 0.78 -4.42
CA TYR A 26 2.67 -0.32 -4.94
C TYR A 26 2.07 -1.71 -4.62
N GLY A 27 1.05 -1.78 -3.77
CA GLY A 27 0.40 -3.02 -3.36
C GLY A 27 -0.62 -3.59 -4.35
N ASN A 28 -0.62 -3.16 -5.61
CA ASN A 28 -1.53 -3.74 -6.61
C ASN A 28 -1.07 -5.16 -7.00
N PRO A 29 -1.99 -6.12 -7.13
CA PRO A 29 -1.65 -7.47 -7.60
C PRO A 29 -1.07 -7.41 -9.01
N LEU A 30 0.04 -8.11 -9.22
CA LEU A 30 0.66 -8.28 -10.52
C LEU A 30 0.12 -9.56 -11.14
N SER A 31 0.08 -9.60 -12.48
CA SER A 31 -0.07 -10.88 -13.17
C SER A 31 1.19 -11.71 -12.94
N ARG A 32 1.08 -13.05 -12.92
CA ARG A 32 2.25 -13.95 -12.76
C ARG A 32 3.35 -13.68 -13.80
N TYR A 33 2.95 -13.34 -15.02
CA TYR A 33 3.87 -12.99 -16.09
C TYR A 33 4.62 -11.68 -15.78
N SER A 34 3.90 -10.66 -15.30
CA SER A 34 4.48 -9.38 -14.89
C SER A 34 5.39 -9.53 -13.67
N GLU A 35 5.02 -10.36 -12.70
CA GLU A 35 5.81 -10.63 -11.49
C GLU A 35 7.19 -11.19 -11.83
N ALA A 36 7.24 -12.27 -12.62
CA ALA A 36 8.51 -12.91 -13.01
C ALA A 36 9.43 -11.95 -13.77
N ASN A 37 8.86 -11.20 -14.73
CA ASN A 37 9.61 -10.22 -15.52
C ASN A 37 10.13 -9.07 -14.65
N LEU A 38 9.31 -8.56 -13.72
CA LEU A 38 9.72 -7.49 -12.80
C LEU A 38 10.77 -7.97 -11.79
N LEU A 39 10.68 -9.21 -11.33
CA LEU A 39 11.67 -9.78 -10.43
C LEU A 39 13.04 -9.90 -11.13
N VAL A 40 13.07 -10.41 -12.37
CA VAL A 40 14.30 -10.47 -13.18
C VAL A 40 14.84 -9.07 -13.42
N ALA A 41 14.00 -8.11 -13.80
CA ALA A 41 14.43 -6.72 -14.00
C ALA A 41 15.00 -6.10 -12.71
N ALA A 42 14.38 -6.35 -11.56
CA ALA A 42 14.86 -5.88 -10.25
C ALA A 42 16.20 -6.50 -9.85
N GLN A 43 16.45 -7.75 -10.22
CA GLN A 43 17.74 -8.42 -9.99
C GLN A 43 18.83 -7.86 -10.90
N CYS A 44 18.55 -7.70 -12.20
CA CYS A 44 19.48 -7.09 -13.15
C CYS A 44 19.87 -5.67 -12.73
N GLU A 45 18.89 -4.84 -12.37
CA GLU A 45 19.14 -3.47 -11.92
C GLU A 45 19.94 -3.44 -10.61
N LEU A 46 19.61 -4.30 -9.65
CA LEU A 46 20.37 -4.42 -8.40
C LEU A 46 21.85 -4.74 -8.69
N GLN A 47 22.12 -5.73 -9.55
CA GLN A 47 23.48 -6.09 -9.93
C GLN A 47 24.21 -4.93 -10.61
N ALA A 48 23.54 -4.23 -11.52
CA ALA A 48 24.11 -3.06 -12.20
C ALA A 48 24.48 -1.95 -11.20
N ARG A 49 23.60 -1.64 -10.24
CA ARG A 49 23.85 -0.61 -9.22
C ARG A 49 24.95 -0.99 -8.24
N LEU A 50 25.02 -2.25 -7.82
CA LEU A 50 26.07 -2.72 -6.92
C LEU A 50 27.46 -2.58 -7.56
N ARG A 51 27.59 -2.80 -8.88
CA ARG A 51 28.87 -2.63 -9.60
C ARG A 51 29.39 -1.20 -9.57
N VAL A 52 28.50 -0.21 -9.50
CA VAL A 52 28.84 1.22 -9.48
C VAL A 52 28.62 1.87 -8.11
N ALA A 53 28.40 1.06 -7.07
CA ALA A 53 28.08 1.51 -5.70
C ALA A 53 26.91 2.51 -5.60
N ALA A 54 25.92 2.40 -6.49
CA ALA A 54 24.73 3.25 -6.49
C ALA A 54 23.65 2.78 -5.49
N PRO A 55 22.74 3.67 -5.04
CA PRO A 55 21.65 3.31 -4.14
C PRO A 55 20.72 2.23 -4.72
N CYS A 56 20.56 1.12 -3.99
CA CYS A 56 19.84 -0.06 -4.45
C CYS A 56 18.63 -0.46 -3.57
N PHE A 57 18.32 0.29 -2.52
CA PHE A 57 17.25 -0.05 -1.57
C PHE A 57 15.88 -0.26 -2.27
N GLN A 58 15.56 0.59 -3.23
CA GLN A 58 14.33 0.51 -4.03
C GLN A 58 14.23 -0.81 -4.82
N CYS A 59 15.35 -1.34 -5.30
CA CYS A 59 15.38 -2.65 -5.98
C CYS A 59 15.03 -3.76 -4.99
N HIS A 60 15.49 -3.68 -3.74
CA HIS A 60 15.13 -4.65 -2.71
C HIS A 60 13.65 -4.56 -2.31
N VAL A 61 13.10 -3.35 -2.20
CA VAL A 61 11.66 -3.12 -1.96
C VAL A 61 10.82 -3.69 -3.12
N LEU A 62 11.23 -3.49 -4.37
CA LEU A 62 10.53 -4.11 -5.51
C LEU A 62 10.56 -5.63 -5.44
N GLN A 63 11.72 -6.23 -5.12
CA GLN A 63 11.78 -7.68 -4.94
C GLN A 63 10.95 -8.15 -3.73
N LEU A 64 10.66 -7.30 -2.73
CA LEU A 64 9.72 -7.63 -1.65
C LEU A 64 8.29 -7.71 -2.20
N VAL A 65 7.88 -6.73 -3.02
CA VAL A 65 6.57 -6.70 -3.70
C VAL A 65 6.37 -7.95 -4.57
N CYS A 66 7.35 -8.32 -5.40
CA CYS A 66 7.26 -9.52 -6.22
C CYS A 66 7.14 -10.79 -5.35
N ASN A 67 8.02 -10.95 -4.35
CA ASN A 67 8.04 -12.14 -3.49
C ASN A 67 6.75 -12.31 -2.66
N PHE A 68 6.09 -11.20 -2.30
CA PHE A 68 4.81 -11.23 -1.58
C PHE A 68 3.73 -11.95 -2.38
N GLN A 69 3.70 -11.71 -3.68
CA GLN A 69 2.68 -12.28 -4.58
C GLN A 69 2.98 -13.73 -4.94
N GLY A 70 4.27 -14.10 -4.98
CA GLY A 70 4.72 -15.49 -5.06
C GLY A 70 4.52 -16.31 -3.79
N HIS A 71 3.89 -15.77 -2.74
CA HIS A 71 3.67 -16.41 -1.43
C HIS A 71 4.95 -16.91 -0.75
N VAL A 72 6.09 -16.27 -1.02
CA VAL A 72 7.34 -16.54 -0.32
C VAL A 72 7.28 -15.87 1.05
N ASP A 73 7.95 -16.43 2.06
CA ASP A 73 8.06 -15.80 3.38
C ASP A 73 8.74 -14.41 3.27
N VAL A 74 7.89 -13.39 3.18
CA VAL A 74 8.28 -11.98 3.03
C VAL A 74 8.63 -11.32 4.35
N ARG A 75 8.23 -11.89 5.48
CA ARG A 75 8.41 -11.26 6.79
C ARG A 75 9.89 -11.15 7.12
N LEU A 76 10.64 -12.23 6.93
CA LEU A 76 12.09 -12.23 7.12
C LEU A 76 12.79 -11.22 6.19
N LYS A 77 12.28 -11.05 4.96
CA LYS A 77 12.83 -10.07 4.02
C LYS A 77 12.53 -8.64 4.46
N TYR A 78 11.31 -8.36 4.93
CA TYR A 78 10.95 -7.08 5.51
C TYR A 78 11.83 -6.75 6.71
N GLU A 79 12.01 -7.66 7.67
CA GLU A 79 12.84 -7.45 8.87
C GLU A 79 14.30 -7.12 8.50
N LYS A 80 14.86 -7.84 7.52
CA LYS A 80 16.20 -7.55 6.99
C LYS A 80 16.29 -6.17 6.35
N LEU A 81 15.28 -5.77 5.56
CA LEU A 81 15.26 -4.45 4.93
C LEU A 81 15.04 -3.33 5.93
N GLN A 82 14.26 -3.57 6.98
CA GLN A 82 14.06 -2.62 8.06
C GLN A 82 15.37 -2.33 8.79
N ALA A 83 16.16 -3.37 9.09
CA ALA A 83 17.49 -3.22 9.67
C ALA A 83 18.51 -2.56 8.72
N ALA A 84 18.35 -2.74 7.40
CA ALA A 84 19.25 -2.19 6.39
C ALA A 84 18.91 -0.75 5.95
N ALA A 85 17.71 -0.25 6.27
CA ALA A 85 17.25 1.08 5.87
C ALA A 85 18.10 2.18 6.54
N ARG A 86 18.70 3.03 5.71
CA ARG A 86 19.74 3.99 6.10
C ARG A 86 19.17 5.31 6.60
N ASP A 87 18.02 5.72 6.09
CA ASP A 87 17.41 7.01 6.38
C ASP A 87 15.89 6.88 6.59
N THR A 88 15.28 8.00 6.99
CA THR A 88 13.84 8.09 7.25
C THR A 88 13.01 7.80 5.99
N PHE A 89 13.51 8.16 4.81
CA PHE A 89 12.79 7.95 3.56
C PHE A 89 12.73 6.47 3.18
N GLU A 90 13.85 5.75 3.29
CA GLU A 90 13.89 4.31 3.04
C GLU A 90 12.98 3.55 4.00
N ARG A 91 12.96 3.95 5.29
CA ARG A 91 12.03 3.41 6.28
C ARG A 91 10.58 3.70 5.92
N ALA A 92 10.26 4.96 5.58
CA ALA A 92 8.92 5.35 5.17
C ALA A 92 8.44 4.56 3.95
N LEU A 93 9.29 4.42 2.93
CA LEU A 93 8.98 3.65 1.74
C LEU A 93 8.72 2.18 2.07
N LEU A 94 9.57 1.56 2.90
CA LEU A 94 9.40 0.15 3.30
C LEU A 94 8.11 -0.07 4.08
N GLU A 95 7.84 0.76 5.09
CA GLU A 95 6.64 0.65 5.92
C GLU A 95 5.36 0.85 5.10
N LEU A 96 5.34 1.88 4.22
CA LEU A 96 4.22 2.12 3.33
C LEU A 96 4.00 0.95 2.36
N VAL A 97 5.05 0.48 1.67
CA VAL A 97 4.93 -0.63 0.72
C VAL A 97 4.49 -1.91 1.43
N TYR A 98 5.06 -2.23 2.58
CA TYR A 98 4.69 -3.42 3.33
C TYR A 98 3.24 -3.34 3.83
N GLY A 99 2.83 -2.21 4.40
CA GLY A 99 1.44 -1.96 4.80
C GLY A 99 0.46 -2.08 3.62
N GLN A 100 0.82 -1.60 2.43
CA GLN A 100 0.02 -1.73 1.21
C GLN A 100 -0.13 -3.19 0.77
N LEU A 101 0.94 -4.00 0.85
CA LEU A 101 0.91 -5.42 0.52
C LEU A 101 -0.02 -6.19 1.48
N LEU A 102 0.13 -5.97 2.79
CA LEU A 102 -0.76 -6.54 3.80
C LEU A 102 -2.21 -6.11 3.57
N MET A 103 -2.45 -4.83 3.28
CA MET A 103 -3.78 -4.28 3.01
C MET A 103 -4.41 -4.87 1.74
N SER A 104 -3.61 -5.16 0.71
CA SER A 104 -4.10 -5.82 -0.51
C SER A 104 -4.71 -7.19 -0.22
N CYS A 105 -4.24 -7.87 0.83
CA CYS A 105 -4.75 -9.15 1.32
C CYS A 105 -5.64 -9.01 2.57
N LYS A 106 -6.05 -7.78 2.93
CA LYS A 106 -6.83 -7.46 4.14
C LYS A 106 -6.25 -8.10 5.41
N GLN A 107 -4.93 -8.11 5.53
CA GLN A 107 -4.24 -8.72 6.66
C GLN A 107 -4.16 -7.80 7.88
N ALA A 108 -4.22 -8.40 9.07
CA ALA A 108 -3.97 -7.72 10.33
C ALA A 108 -2.57 -7.07 10.34
N GLY A 109 -2.46 -5.91 10.99
CA GLY A 109 -1.22 -5.13 11.04
C GLY A 109 -1.00 -4.20 9.84
N ALA A 110 -1.75 -4.33 8.75
CA ALA A 110 -1.64 -3.44 7.58
C ALA A 110 -1.76 -1.95 7.95
N LEU A 111 -2.79 -1.59 8.72
CA LEU A 111 -3.01 -0.20 9.15
C LEU A 111 -1.87 0.35 10.01
N ARG A 112 -1.26 -0.48 10.86
CA ARG A 112 -0.12 -0.06 11.68
C ARG A 112 1.06 0.33 10.79
N HIS A 113 1.44 -0.52 9.85
CA HIS A 113 2.53 -0.23 8.92
C HIS A 113 2.23 1.00 8.03
N LEU A 114 0.97 1.16 7.59
CA LEU A 114 0.56 2.37 6.85
C LEU A 114 0.67 3.64 7.71
N ALA A 115 0.29 3.58 8.99
CA ALA A 115 0.39 4.70 9.92
C ALA A 115 1.85 5.05 10.25
N ASP A 116 2.68 4.05 10.54
CA ASP A 116 4.11 4.23 10.82
C ASP A 116 4.83 4.81 9.60
N GLY A 117 4.55 4.26 8.41
CA GLY A 117 5.08 4.78 7.15
C GLY A 117 4.62 6.20 6.84
N PHE A 118 3.37 6.54 7.14
CA PHE A 118 2.84 7.90 6.99
C PHE A 118 3.55 8.89 7.94
N ALA A 119 3.72 8.53 9.21
CA ALA A 119 4.40 9.36 10.20
C ALA A 119 5.86 9.65 9.79
N LEU A 120 6.56 8.65 9.27
CA LEU A 120 7.92 8.82 8.73
C LEU A 120 7.94 9.68 7.46
N ALA A 121 6.94 9.54 6.59
CA ALA A 121 6.84 10.26 5.33
C ALA A 121 6.40 11.73 5.47
N ALA A 122 5.71 12.09 6.55
CA ALA A 122 4.95 13.33 6.67
C ALA A 122 5.74 14.60 6.31
N HIS A 123 7.01 14.66 6.71
CA HIS A 123 7.88 15.82 6.44
C HIS A 123 8.43 15.89 5.01
N ASP A 124 8.43 14.77 4.29
CA ASP A 124 8.95 14.66 2.92
C ASP A 124 7.85 14.80 1.85
N LEU A 125 6.58 14.80 2.25
CA LEU A 125 5.43 14.87 1.34
C LEU A 125 5.09 16.32 0.98
N ALA A 126 4.82 16.56 -0.31
CA ALA A 126 4.13 17.78 -0.71
C ALA A 126 2.69 17.78 -0.14
N SER A 127 2.10 18.95 0.08
CA SER A 127 0.77 19.06 0.71
C SER A 127 -0.30 18.24 -0.01
N ALA A 128 -0.28 18.21 -1.35
CA ALA A 128 -1.23 17.41 -2.13
C ALA A 128 -1.07 15.90 -1.87
N ASP A 129 0.18 15.41 -1.86
CA ASP A 129 0.51 14.02 -1.59
C ASP A 129 0.18 13.61 -0.15
N TYR A 130 0.42 14.51 0.81
CA TYR A 130 0.07 14.33 2.22
C TYR A 130 -1.44 14.08 2.39
N PHE A 131 -2.27 14.97 1.86
CA PHE A 131 -3.73 14.83 2.00
C PHE A 131 -4.28 13.64 1.21
N GLN A 132 -3.68 13.33 0.06
CA GLN A 132 -4.05 12.13 -0.69
C GLN A 132 -3.79 10.86 0.14
N LEU A 133 -2.61 10.76 0.76
CA LEU A 133 -2.22 9.61 1.57
C LEU A 133 -3.09 9.49 2.83
N LEU A 134 -3.33 10.61 3.52
CA LEU A 134 -4.19 10.67 4.69
C LEU A 134 -5.60 10.18 4.40
N ARG A 135 -6.27 10.77 3.40
CA ARG A 135 -7.65 10.38 3.03
C ARG A 135 -7.74 8.92 2.62
N ARG A 136 -6.71 8.41 1.93
CA ARG A 136 -6.65 6.99 1.55
C ARG A 136 -6.58 6.11 2.80
N HIS A 137 -5.74 6.44 3.78
CA HIS A 137 -5.62 5.66 5.01
C HIS A 137 -6.89 5.72 5.86
N GLU A 138 -7.53 6.89 5.98
CA GLU A 138 -8.82 7.06 6.65
C GLU A 138 -9.89 6.17 6.02
N LEU A 139 -9.98 6.16 4.68
CA LEU A 139 -10.96 5.32 4.00
C LEU A 139 -10.65 3.83 4.16
N LEU A 140 -9.38 3.41 4.01
CA LEU A 140 -9.00 2.01 4.18
C LEU A 140 -9.18 1.50 5.62
N ALA A 141 -9.26 2.38 6.62
CA ALA A 141 -9.51 2.00 8.02
C ALA A 141 -10.88 1.35 8.25
N TYR A 142 -11.83 1.52 7.32
CA TYR A 142 -13.14 0.86 7.38
C TYR A 142 -13.10 -0.62 6.97
N LEU A 143 -12.01 -1.10 6.37
CA LEU A 143 -11.94 -2.48 5.91
C LEU A 143 -11.77 -3.46 7.09
N PRO A 144 -12.51 -4.59 7.10
CA PRO A 144 -12.27 -5.65 8.06
C PRO A 144 -10.94 -6.33 7.73
N LEU A 145 -10.05 -6.41 8.72
CA LEU A 145 -8.75 -7.05 8.62
C LEU A 145 -8.72 -8.36 9.42
N SER A 146 -8.00 -9.36 8.91
CA SER A 146 -7.89 -10.69 9.52
C SER A 146 -6.46 -11.21 9.54
N ASP A 147 -6.15 -12.13 10.45
CA ASP A 147 -4.85 -12.82 10.46
C ASP A 147 -4.68 -13.77 9.26
N ALA A 148 -5.79 -14.29 8.72
CA ALA A 148 -5.78 -15.09 7.50
C ALA A 148 -5.75 -14.18 6.25
N PRO A 149 -4.81 -14.37 5.30
CA PRO A 149 -4.81 -13.64 4.04
C PRO A 149 -6.09 -13.84 3.23
N SER A 150 -6.66 -12.76 2.69
CA SER A 150 -7.57 -12.84 1.54
C SER A 150 -6.79 -12.87 0.22
N LEU A 151 -7.49 -13.14 -0.88
CA LEU A 151 -6.94 -12.92 -2.22
C LEU A 151 -6.50 -11.45 -2.37
N PRO A 152 -5.33 -11.19 -2.99
CA PRO A 152 -4.86 -9.83 -3.24
C PRO A 152 -5.85 -9.03 -4.09
N GLN A 153 -6.17 -7.82 -3.65
CA GLN A 153 -7.05 -6.88 -4.36
C GLN A 153 -6.32 -5.60 -4.77
N ASN A 154 -6.74 -4.99 -5.87
CA ASN A 154 -6.22 -3.70 -6.30
C ASN A 154 -6.80 -2.55 -5.43
N LEU A 155 -6.12 -1.41 -5.42
CA LEU A 155 -6.55 -0.25 -4.62
C LEU A 155 -7.98 0.20 -4.91
N GLY A 156 -8.41 0.22 -6.17
CA GLY A 156 -9.76 0.65 -6.55
C GLY A 156 -10.84 -0.21 -5.90
N SER A 157 -10.68 -1.53 -5.93
CA SER A 157 -11.58 -2.48 -5.28
C SER A 157 -11.61 -2.30 -3.76
N LEU A 158 -10.45 -2.10 -3.12
CA LEU A 158 -10.35 -1.87 -1.68
C LEU A 158 -11.06 -0.58 -1.25
N LEU A 159 -10.84 0.53 -1.98
CA LEU A 159 -11.48 1.81 -1.66
C LEU A 159 -12.99 1.77 -1.88
N ALA A 160 -13.46 1.03 -2.90
CA ALA A 160 -14.88 0.84 -3.14
C ALA A 160 -15.54 0.03 -2.01
N GLU A 161 -14.94 -1.08 -1.59
CA GLU A 161 -15.40 -1.91 -0.46
C GLU A 161 -15.46 -1.06 0.82
N ALA A 162 -14.38 -0.33 1.11
CA ALA A 162 -14.28 0.49 2.32
C ALA A 162 -15.29 1.65 2.35
N ALA A 163 -15.55 2.28 1.21
CA ALA A 163 -16.56 3.34 1.09
C ALA A 163 -17.98 2.83 1.36
N VAL A 164 -18.33 1.63 0.87
CA VAL A 164 -19.63 1.01 1.16
C VAL A 164 -19.78 0.72 2.65
N ILE A 165 -18.74 0.16 3.28
CA ILE A 165 -18.76 -0.13 4.72
C ILE A 165 -18.90 1.16 5.54
N GLY A 166 -18.12 2.20 5.20
CA GLY A 166 -18.20 3.48 5.88
C GLY A 166 -19.58 4.13 5.78
N GLN A 167 -20.26 4.01 4.64
CA GLN A 167 -21.63 4.50 4.47
C GLN A 167 -22.64 3.75 5.34
N LEU A 168 -22.52 2.42 5.44
CA LEU A 168 -23.40 1.60 6.28
C LEU A 168 -23.23 1.94 7.76
N GLN A 169 -21.99 2.12 8.23
CA GLN A 169 -21.71 2.49 9.62
C GLN A 169 -22.18 3.92 9.96
N ALA A 170 -22.07 4.86 9.02
CA ALA A 170 -22.62 6.21 9.20
C ALA A 170 -24.17 6.23 9.18
N GLY A 171 -24.79 5.28 8.47
CA GLY A 171 -26.24 5.14 8.36
C GLY A 171 -26.94 4.50 9.57
N GLU A 172 -26.22 3.80 10.44
CA GLU A 172 -26.79 3.16 11.65
C GLU A 172 -27.13 4.15 12.79
N VAL A 173 -26.87 5.45 12.63
CA VAL A 173 -27.04 6.48 13.68
C VAL A 173 -28.41 7.20 13.65
N ILE A 174 -29.47 6.62 13.07
CA ILE A 174 -30.83 7.20 13.21
C ILE A 174 -31.83 6.13 13.67
N PRO A 175 -32.07 5.96 14.99
CA PRO A 175 -33.33 5.40 15.45
C PRO A 175 -34.41 6.46 15.24
N TYR A 176 -35.05 6.45 14.08
CA TYR A 176 -36.30 7.20 13.88
C TYR A 176 -37.39 6.44 14.64
N GLN A 177 -37.50 6.69 15.95
CA GLN A 177 -38.68 6.34 16.74
C GLN A 177 -39.82 7.25 16.28
N GLN A 178 -40.45 6.87 15.16
CA GLN A 178 -41.76 7.37 14.81
C GLN A 178 -42.77 6.71 15.75
N THR A 179 -42.90 7.30 16.93
CA THR A 179 -44.00 7.03 17.85
C THR A 179 -45.24 7.64 17.22
N HIS A 180 -45.92 6.88 16.37
CA HIS A 180 -47.23 7.25 15.84
C HIS A 180 -48.23 7.04 16.98
N MET A 181 -48.49 8.11 17.74
CA MET A 181 -49.57 8.16 18.70
C MET A 181 -50.88 8.21 17.91
N ASP A 182 -51.62 7.09 17.93
CA ASP A 182 -53.05 7.10 17.73
C ASP A 182 -53.69 8.01 18.79
N THR A 183 -54.33 9.09 18.36
CA THR A 183 -55.41 9.71 19.13
C THR A 183 -56.61 9.90 18.22
N VAL A 184 -57.57 8.99 18.42
CA VAL A 184 -58.97 9.15 18.07
C VAL A 184 -59.57 10.35 18.83
N GLY A 185 -60.33 11.18 18.11
CA GLY A 185 -61.11 12.30 18.63
C GLY A 185 -61.96 12.91 17.53
#